data_AF-A0A8T4LFP8-F1
#
_entry.id   AF-A0A8T4LFP8-F1
#
_cell.length_a   1.000
_cell.length_b   1.000
_cell.length_c   1.000
_cell.angle_alpha   90.00
_cell.angle_beta   90.00
_cell.angle_gamma   90.00
#
_symmetry.space_group_name_H-M   'P 1'
#
loop_
_entity.id
_entity.type
_entity.pdbx_description
1 polymer ?
#
loop_
_entity_poly.entity_id
_entity_poly.type
_entity_poly.pdbx_seq_one_letter_code
_entity_poly.pdbx_strand_id
1 'polypeptide(L)'
;MLTNKYTNKTITNYSNLQKVIDELKSISGLTKILLLTNLDKLEFKVLEDSNNWGVKLALERRYVFVVVHDSNFRQPMGSMVLQDNNSSPSAVLHKHIINRFDLDLTNEDATLIIGFDL
;
A
#
# COMPACT_ATOMS: atom_id res chain seq x y z
N MET A 1 6.82 33.87 -15.67
CA MET A 1 7.48 33.35 -14.44
C MET A 1 6.58 32.35 -13.69
N LEU A 2 6.24 31.20 -14.30
CA LEU A 2 5.44 30.14 -13.66
C LEU A 2 6.26 28.87 -13.35
N THR A 3 7.50 28.79 -13.82
CA THR A 3 8.31 27.56 -13.81
C THR A 3 8.84 27.17 -12.43
N ASN A 4 9.08 28.11 -11.52
CA ASN A 4 9.73 27.85 -10.23
C ASN A 4 8.81 27.28 -9.13
N LYS A 5 7.50 27.60 -9.15
CA LYS A 5 6.57 27.15 -8.10
C LYS A 5 6.17 25.68 -8.27
N TYR A 6 5.98 25.25 -9.52
CA TYR A 6 5.64 23.86 -9.84
C TYR A 6 6.82 22.92 -9.65
N THR A 7 8.03 23.31 -10.05
CA THR A 7 9.25 22.51 -9.82
C THR A 7 9.52 22.33 -8.33
N ASN A 8 9.47 23.40 -7.53
CA ASN A 8 9.67 23.30 -6.08
C ASN A 8 8.62 22.40 -5.41
N LYS A 9 7.33 22.53 -5.77
CA LYS A 9 6.27 21.65 -5.24
C LYS A 9 6.50 20.17 -5.60
N THR A 10 6.90 19.88 -6.83
CA THR A 10 7.19 18.50 -7.27
C THR A 10 8.40 17.91 -6.54
N ILE A 11 9.46 18.70 -6.33
CA ILE A 11 10.65 18.30 -5.57
C ILE A 11 10.31 18.03 -4.10
N THR A 12 9.51 18.90 -3.46
CA THR A 12 9.03 18.69 -2.08
C THR A 12 8.18 17.44 -1.95
N ASN A 13 7.31 17.16 -2.94
CA ASN A 13 6.47 15.95 -2.89
C ASN A 13 7.29 14.67 -3.03
N TYR A 14 8.33 14.67 -3.87
CA TYR A 14 9.21 13.52 -4.01
C TYR A 14 10.04 13.29 -2.74
N SER A 15 10.55 14.34 -2.11
CA SER A 15 11.30 14.22 -0.86
C SER A 15 10.43 13.72 0.30
N ASN A 16 9.17 14.13 0.37
CA ASN A 16 8.22 13.62 1.36
C ASN A 16 7.87 12.14 1.11
N LEU A 17 7.65 11.74 -0.15
CA LEU A 17 7.38 10.35 -0.48
C LEU A 17 8.57 9.45 -0.12
N GLN A 18 9.79 9.90 -0.39
CA GLN A 18 11.00 9.17 -0.05
C GLN A 18 11.12 8.96 1.46
N LYS A 19 10.85 10.00 2.26
CA LYS A 19 10.82 9.88 3.73
C LYS A 19 9.84 8.81 4.21
N VAL A 20 8.63 8.76 3.65
CA VAL A 20 7.65 7.73 4.01
C VAL A 20 8.16 6.34 3.66
N ILE A 21 8.79 6.16 2.50
CA ILE A 21 9.39 4.88 2.10
C ILE A 21 10.51 4.48 3.07
N ASP A 22 11.36 5.43 3.46
CA ASP A 22 12.47 5.18 4.37
C ASP A 22 11.97 4.82 5.78
N GLU A 23 10.94 5.51 6.27
CA GLU A 23 10.26 5.20 7.53
C GLU A 23 9.64 3.81 7.49
N LEU A 24 8.88 3.46 6.45
CA LEU A 24 8.30 2.13 6.30
C LEU A 24 9.39 1.03 6.28
N LYS A 25 10.51 1.26 5.59
CA LYS A 25 11.63 0.32 5.56
C LYS A 25 12.32 0.13 6.91
N SER A 26 12.17 1.09 7.82
CA SER A 26 12.74 1.00 9.17
C SER A 26 11.88 0.17 10.14
N ILE A 27 10.65 -0.18 9.75
CA ILE A 27 9.73 -0.95 10.59
C ILE A 27 10.08 -2.44 10.50
N SER A 28 10.39 -3.04 11.66
CA SER A 28 10.61 -4.48 11.77
C SER A 28 9.36 -5.28 11.38
N GLY A 29 9.57 -6.32 10.59
CA GLY A 29 8.52 -7.19 10.07
C GLY A 29 7.86 -6.72 8.77
N LEU A 30 8.21 -5.54 8.24
CA LEU A 30 7.85 -5.17 6.87
C LEU A 30 8.91 -5.68 5.89
N THR A 31 8.54 -6.61 5.02
CA THR A 31 9.49 -7.34 4.17
C THR A 31 9.56 -6.79 2.76
N LYS A 32 8.45 -6.24 2.24
CA LYS A 32 8.38 -5.61 0.92
C LYS A 32 7.48 -4.37 0.94
N ILE A 33 7.91 -3.32 0.26
CA ILE A 33 7.17 -2.07 0.08
C ILE A 33 7.21 -1.71 -1.40
N LEU A 34 6.06 -1.74 -2.06
CA LEU A 34 5.93 -1.52 -3.50
C LEU A 34 5.02 -0.32 -3.74
N LEU A 35 5.51 0.69 -4.45
CA LEU A 35 4.69 1.82 -4.89
C LEU A 35 3.90 1.42 -6.13
N LEU A 36 2.58 1.56 -6.08
CA LEU A 36 1.72 1.25 -7.21
C LEU A 36 1.73 2.36 -8.26
N THR A 37 1.82 1.95 -9.53
CA THR A 37 1.58 2.85 -10.66
C THR A 37 0.08 3.10 -10.83
N ASN A 38 -0.29 4.11 -11.62
CA ASN A 38 -1.70 4.36 -11.94
C ASN A 38 -2.36 3.17 -12.67
N LEU A 39 -1.58 2.40 -13.44
CA LEU A 39 -2.09 1.21 -14.11
C LEU A 39 -2.39 0.11 -13.10
N ASP A 40 -1.46 -0.17 -12.18
CA ASP A 40 -1.67 -1.16 -11.12
C ASP A 40 -2.89 -0.77 -10.26
N LYS A 41 -3.04 0.51 -9.91
CA LYS A 41 -4.20 0.99 -9.14
C LYS A 41 -5.52 0.77 -9.89
N LEU A 42 -5.55 0.97 -11.21
CA LEU A 42 -6.76 0.77 -12.00
C LEU A 42 -7.15 -0.71 -12.03
N GLU A 43 -6.18 -1.58 -12.31
CA GLU A 43 -6.37 -3.02 -12.34
C GLU A 43 -6.85 -3.54 -10.97
N PHE A 44 -6.22 -3.10 -9.88
CA PHE A 44 -6.54 -3.57 -8.54
C PHE A 44 -7.94 -3.10 -8.11
N LYS A 45 -8.37 -1.91 -8.53
CA LYS A 45 -9.75 -1.44 -8.29
C LYS A 45 -10.79 -2.32 -8.98
N VAL A 46 -10.53 -2.74 -10.21
CA VAL A 46 -11.44 -3.64 -10.94
C VAL A 46 -11.58 -4.96 -10.19
N LEU A 47 -10.50 -5.48 -9.61
CA LEU A 47 -10.52 -6.71 -8.82
C LEU A 47 -11.23 -6.56 -7.45
N GLU A 48 -11.31 -5.33 -6.92
CA GLU A 48 -11.88 -5.06 -5.59
C GLU A 48 -13.25 -4.36 -5.59
N ASP A 49 -13.78 -4.02 -6.77
CA ASP A 49 -14.91 -3.10 -6.91
C ASP A 49 -16.17 -3.53 -6.12
N SER A 50 -16.35 -4.85 -5.97
CA SER A 50 -17.46 -5.48 -5.24
C SER A 50 -17.02 -6.24 -3.98
N ASN A 51 -15.72 -6.30 -3.67
CA ASN A 51 -15.17 -7.22 -2.69
C ASN A 51 -14.71 -6.53 -1.41
N ASN A 52 -14.00 -5.40 -1.55
CA ASN A 52 -13.47 -4.68 -0.42
C ASN A 52 -13.48 -3.17 -0.64
N TRP A 53 -14.48 -2.51 -0.04
CA TRP A 53 -14.64 -1.07 -0.16
C TRP A 53 -13.46 -0.29 0.43
N GLY A 54 -12.87 -0.76 1.53
CA GLY A 54 -11.75 -0.06 2.16
C GLY A 54 -10.48 -0.11 1.31
N VAL A 55 -10.19 -1.25 0.69
CA VAL A 55 -9.09 -1.38 -0.28
C VAL A 55 -9.35 -0.51 -1.51
N LYS A 56 -10.57 -0.49 -2.03
CA LYS A 56 -10.95 0.39 -3.15
C LYS A 56 -10.70 1.87 -2.82
N LEU A 57 -11.12 2.33 -1.64
CA LEU A 57 -10.87 3.70 -1.18
C LEU A 57 -9.38 4.00 -1.02
N ALA A 58 -8.59 3.05 -0.54
CA ALA A 58 -7.14 3.21 -0.47
C ALA A 58 -6.51 3.38 -1.87
N LEU A 59 -6.99 2.63 -2.86
CA LEU A 59 -6.53 2.71 -4.26
C LEU A 59 -6.89 4.02 -4.96
N GLU A 60 -7.84 4.80 -4.43
CA GLU A 60 -8.19 6.14 -4.92
C GLU A 60 -7.20 7.22 -4.53
N ARG A 61 -6.34 6.94 -3.54
CA ARG A 61 -5.35 7.90 -3.05
C ARG A 61 -4.25 8.17 -4.06
N ARG A 62 -3.58 9.31 -3.89
CA ARG A 62 -2.52 9.77 -4.78
C ARG A 62 -1.36 8.79 -4.82
N TYR A 63 -0.85 8.42 -3.65
CA TYR A 63 0.21 7.43 -3.49
C TYR A 63 -0.35 6.21 -2.79
N VAL A 64 -0.04 5.03 -3.33
CA VAL A 64 -0.55 3.76 -2.79
C VAL A 64 0.59 2.76 -2.74
N PHE A 65 0.76 2.15 -1.58
CA PHE A 65 1.73 1.11 -1.34
C PHE A 65 1.05 -0.24 -1.14
N VAL A 66 1.64 -1.26 -1.75
CA VAL A 66 1.51 -2.64 -1.29
C VAL A 66 2.61 -2.86 -0.26
N VAL A 67 2.24 -3.29 0.94
CA VAL A 67 3.17 -3.65 2.00
C VAL A 67 2.98 -5.12 2.33
N VAL A 68 4.06 -5.88 2.28
CA VAL A 68 4.10 -7.27 2.76
C VAL A 68 4.73 -7.27 4.14
N HIS A 69 4.11 -8.02 5.04
CA HIS A 69 4.60 -8.16 6.40
C HIS A 69 4.63 -9.62 6.84
N ASP A 70 5.58 -9.98 7.69
CA ASP A 70 5.77 -11.32 8.24
C ASP A 70 5.17 -11.46 9.65
N SER A 71 5.47 -12.56 10.35
CA SER A 71 5.06 -12.83 11.73
C SER A 71 5.76 -11.96 12.79
N ASN A 72 6.86 -11.30 12.44
CA ASN A 72 7.53 -10.30 13.28
C ASN A 72 6.85 -8.93 13.19
N PHE A 73 5.93 -8.75 12.24
CA PHE A 73 5.14 -7.54 12.18
C PHE A 73 4.29 -7.42 13.43
N ARG A 74 4.51 -6.31 14.13
CA ARG A 74 4.05 -6.03 15.49
C ARG A 74 2.67 -6.63 15.79
N GLN A 75 2.62 -7.47 16.82
CA GLN A 75 1.35 -7.95 17.37
C GLN A 75 0.50 -6.74 17.79
N PRO A 76 -0.80 -6.71 17.46
CA PRO A 76 -1.67 -5.58 17.77
C PRO A 76 -1.62 -5.30 19.28
N MET A 77 -1.39 -4.03 19.66
CA MET A 77 -1.28 -3.63 21.08
C MET A 77 -2.57 -3.82 21.89
N GLY A 78 -3.65 -4.18 21.22
CA GLY A 78 -4.95 -4.51 21.76
C GLY A 78 -5.86 -4.96 20.63
N SER A 79 -7.01 -5.53 20.96
CA SER A 79 -8.05 -5.81 19.97
C SER A 79 -8.57 -4.49 19.41
N MET A 80 -8.07 -4.07 18.25
CA MET A 80 -8.73 -3.05 17.45
C MET A 80 -10.00 -3.70 16.88
N VAL A 81 -11.15 -3.39 17.46
CA VAL A 81 -12.45 -3.80 16.89
C VAL A 81 -12.74 -2.88 15.71
N LEU A 82 -12.11 -3.17 14.57
CA LEU A 82 -12.67 -2.77 13.28
C LEU A 82 -13.61 -3.91 12.89
N GLN A 83 -14.91 -3.67 13.01
CA GLN A 83 -15.96 -4.65 12.72
C GLN A 83 -16.06 -5.02 11.23
N ASP A 84 -15.11 -4.55 10.41
CA ASP A 84 -15.07 -4.75 8.97
C ASP A 84 -13.65 -5.15 8.54
N ASN A 85 -13.54 -6.32 7.92
CA ASN A 85 -12.31 -6.87 7.31
C ASN A 85 -11.89 -6.09 6.04
N ASN A 86 -11.98 -4.75 6.05
CA ASN A 86 -11.93 -3.92 4.84
C ASN A 86 -10.52 -3.36 4.53
N SER A 87 -9.47 -3.80 5.22
CA SER A 87 -8.11 -3.25 5.02
C SER A 87 -7.17 -4.18 4.26
N SER A 88 -7.46 -5.48 4.23
CA SER A 88 -6.68 -6.49 3.52
C SER A 88 -7.26 -6.76 2.13
N PRO A 89 -6.43 -6.94 1.10
CA PRO A 89 -6.90 -7.39 -0.22
C PRO A 89 -7.78 -8.64 -0.12
N SER A 90 -8.76 -8.74 -1.01
CA SER A 90 -9.45 -10.00 -1.29
C SER A 90 -8.44 -11.09 -1.69
N ALA A 91 -8.79 -12.36 -1.50
CA ALA A 91 -7.93 -13.47 -1.90
C ALA A 91 -7.56 -13.42 -3.40
N VAL A 92 -8.46 -12.91 -4.25
CA VAL A 92 -8.22 -12.73 -5.68
C VAL A 92 -7.15 -11.66 -5.92
N LEU A 93 -7.30 -10.47 -5.32
CA LEU A 93 -6.31 -9.42 -5.45
C LEU A 93 -4.97 -9.82 -4.81
N HIS A 94 -4.99 -10.46 -3.65
CA HIS A 94 -3.78 -10.95 -2.99
C HIS A 94 -2.97 -11.88 -3.90
N LYS A 95 -3.62 -12.89 -4.51
CA LYS A 95 -2.98 -13.79 -5.48
C LYS A 95 -2.49 -13.04 -6.71
N HIS A 96 -3.25 -12.06 -7.19
CA HIS A 96 -2.85 -11.23 -8.32
C HIS A 96 -1.59 -10.42 -8.02
N ILE A 97 -1.51 -9.79 -6.84
CA ILE A 97 -0.33 -9.04 -6.37
C ILE A 97 0.91 -9.94 -6.33
N ILE A 98 0.78 -11.14 -5.75
CA ILE A 98 1.87 -12.14 -5.68
C ILE A 98 2.43 -12.40 -7.07
N ASN A 99 1.58 -12.73 -8.03
CA ASN A 99 1.99 -13.06 -9.40
C ASN A 99 2.57 -11.84 -10.14
N ARG A 100 1.96 -10.66 -9.96
CA ARG A 100 2.33 -9.42 -10.66
C ARG A 100 3.72 -8.92 -10.29
N PHE A 101 4.11 -9.10 -9.03
CA PHE A 101 5.37 -8.61 -8.47
C PHE A 101 6.36 -9.71 -8.12
N ASP A 102 6.08 -10.96 -8.51
CA ASP A 102 6.93 -12.13 -8.26
C ASP A 102 7.33 -12.25 -6.78
N LEU A 103 6.32 -12.21 -5.91
CA LEU A 103 6.50 -12.26 -4.46
C LEU A 103 6.57 -13.71 -3.99
N ASP A 104 7.69 -14.09 -3.38
CA ASP A 104 7.82 -15.37 -2.69
C ASP A 104 7.30 -15.21 -1.26
N LEU A 105 6.00 -15.45 -1.07
CA LEU A 105 5.32 -15.33 0.23
C LEU A 105 5.17 -16.69 0.91
N THR A 106 5.44 -16.72 2.20
CA THR A 106 5.17 -17.85 3.10
C THR A 106 3.75 -17.76 3.67
N ASN A 107 3.29 -18.82 4.36
CA ASN A 107 2.00 -18.82 5.05
C ASN A 107 1.93 -17.83 6.22
N GLU A 108 3.06 -17.29 6.65
CA GLU A 108 3.13 -16.28 7.72
C GLU A 108 3.09 -14.85 7.17
N ASP A 109 3.23 -14.68 5.85
CA ASP A 109 3.21 -13.38 5.20
C ASP A 109 1.78 -12.94 4.86
N ALA A 110 1.51 -11.65 5.04
CA ALA A 110 0.27 -11.03 4.62
C ALA A 110 0.52 -9.70 3.92
N THR A 111 -0.49 -9.23 3.18
CA THR A 111 -0.41 -8.02 2.36
C THR A 111 -1.39 -6.96 2.83
N LEU A 112 -0.93 -5.71 2.85
CA LEU A 112 -1.71 -4.51 3.17
C LEU A 112 -1.66 -3.53 2.00
N ILE A 113 -2.78 -2.83 1.77
CA ILE A 113 -2.86 -1.71 0.82
C ILE A 113 -2.99 -0.43 1.61
N ILE A 114 -2.03 0.47 1.45
CA ILE A 114 -1.96 1.73 2.20
C ILE A 114 -1.99 2.88 1.20
N GLY A 115 -3.06 3.68 1.24
CA GLY A 115 -3.22 4.86 0.41
C GLY A 115 -3.12 6.16 1.21
N PHE A 116 -2.42 7.17 0.68
CA PHE A 116 -2.35 8.49 1.29
C PHE A 116 -2.11 9.62 0.28
N ASP A 117 -2.39 10.85 0.72
CA ASP A 117 -2.27 12.07 -0.06
C ASP A 117 -1.24 13.00 0.60
N LEU A 118 -0.06 13.17 -0.04
CA LEU A 118 1.00 14.12 0.36
C LEU A 118 0.91 15.45 -0.40
#